data_AF-A0A7R9XX11-F1
#
_entry.id   AF-A0A7R9XX11-F1
#
_cell.length_a   1.000
_cell.length_b   1.000
_cell.length_c   1.000
_cell.angle_alpha   90.00
_cell.angle_beta   90.00
_cell.angle_gamma   90.00
#
_symmetry.space_group_name_H-M   'P 1'
#
loop_
_entity.id
_entity.type
_entity.pdbx_description
1 polymer ?
#
loop_
_entity_poly.entity_id
_entity_poly.type
_entity_poly.pdbx_seq_one_letter_code
_entity_poly.pdbx_strand_id
1 'polypeptide(L)'
;AEPTLPDAARSVNANATGAADIYSTSPWRAPGSAPVLGSGCGAGGGGPTAYANGGYIKSAPQGKDGAALPAVEPVEWTAGDVVEVGFAIAANHGGGYQYRVCRVGDDGDASDVTEACFQRTPLPFAGTTSAIAWPDGTRKEFARYDVTEGVTPKGFAWARDPVPGCTTCDPYSSCGAPLPPVPGFVKSDWDDWVNCCAMCDGAGESKGSTGACESGTQFPEPAEGISGFGKSVWPWSVVDSVRLPKDLPEGRYLLSWRWDCEESTQVWQNCADVRIAAASEDPTALSALAAAVPRKAGVSAGG
;
A
#
# COMPACT_ATOMS: atom_id res chain seq x y z
N ALA A 1 10.21 17.24 -3.85
CA ALA A 1 11.63 17.07 -3.50
C ALA A 1 12.33 16.44 -4.68
N GLU A 2 13.66 16.55 -4.77
CA GLU A 2 14.42 15.77 -5.77
C GLU A 2 14.19 14.26 -5.53
N PRO A 3 14.05 13.44 -6.59
CA PRO A 3 13.93 12.00 -6.45
C PRO A 3 15.11 11.39 -5.68
N THR A 4 14.81 10.50 -4.76
CA THR A 4 15.80 9.70 -4.01
C THR A 4 15.68 8.21 -4.30
N LEU A 5 14.60 7.80 -4.97
CA LEU A 5 14.35 6.42 -5.37
C LEU A 5 15.32 5.98 -6.49
N PRO A 6 15.95 4.80 -6.37
CA PRO A 6 16.70 4.20 -7.48
C PRO A 6 15.81 3.91 -8.70
N ASP A 7 16.32 4.14 -9.92
CA ASP A 7 15.54 3.95 -11.15
C ASP A 7 14.97 2.53 -11.31
N ALA A 8 15.71 1.51 -10.89
CA ALA A 8 15.27 0.11 -10.93
C ALA A 8 14.06 -0.18 -10.01
N ALA A 9 13.81 0.68 -9.02
CA ALA A 9 12.68 0.57 -8.10
C ALA A 9 11.43 1.32 -8.58
N ARG A 10 11.51 2.04 -9.71
CA ARG A 10 10.33 2.59 -10.37
C ARG A 10 9.39 1.45 -10.80
N SER A 11 8.12 1.76 -10.87
CA SER A 11 6.98 0.86 -11.09
C SER A 11 6.12 1.31 -12.26
N VAL A 12 6.15 2.60 -12.59
CA VAL A 12 5.44 3.20 -13.72
C VAL A 12 6.41 4.06 -14.52
N ASN A 13 6.33 3.98 -15.85
CA ASN A 13 7.14 4.76 -16.78
C ASN A 13 8.64 4.76 -16.45
N ALA A 14 9.18 3.58 -16.10
CA ALA A 14 10.49 3.45 -15.47
C ALA A 14 11.65 4.00 -16.32
N ASN A 15 11.48 4.02 -17.64
CA ASN A 15 12.50 4.48 -18.59
C ASN A 15 12.42 5.98 -18.94
N ALA A 16 11.41 6.70 -18.43
CA ALA A 16 11.27 8.12 -18.72
C ALA A 16 12.35 8.97 -18.04
N THR A 17 12.76 10.03 -18.75
CA THR A 17 13.76 10.99 -18.30
C THR A 17 13.37 12.42 -18.72
N GLY A 18 13.90 13.42 -18.02
CA GLY A 18 13.66 14.83 -18.33
C GLY A 18 12.17 15.19 -18.32
N ALA A 19 11.74 15.95 -19.33
CA ALA A 19 10.35 16.40 -19.44
C ALA A 19 9.34 15.25 -19.66
N ALA A 20 9.79 14.09 -20.15
CA ALA A 20 8.93 12.93 -20.33
C ALA A 20 8.66 12.17 -19.02
N ASP A 21 9.49 12.38 -17.98
CA ASP A 21 9.24 11.83 -16.64
C ASP A 21 8.20 12.67 -15.89
N ILE A 22 6.96 12.56 -16.34
CA ILE A 22 5.80 13.26 -15.79
C ILE A 22 5.49 12.88 -14.33
N TYR A 23 6.06 11.77 -13.85
CA TYR A 23 5.86 11.22 -12.51
C TYR A 23 7.04 11.51 -11.57
N SER A 24 8.03 12.29 -12.02
CA SER A 24 9.25 12.62 -11.26
C SER A 24 9.01 13.27 -9.89
N THR A 25 7.82 13.80 -9.62
CA THR A 25 7.47 14.43 -8.34
C THR A 25 6.49 13.62 -7.49
N SER A 26 6.08 12.44 -7.95
CA SER A 26 5.16 11.57 -7.22
C SER A 26 5.77 11.03 -5.92
N PRO A 27 4.96 10.72 -4.90
CA PRO A 27 5.43 10.25 -3.59
C PRO A 27 6.44 9.10 -3.65
N TRP A 28 6.22 8.11 -4.53
CA TRP A 28 7.14 6.98 -4.65
C TRP A 28 8.56 7.38 -5.08
N ARG A 29 8.74 8.53 -5.74
CA ARG A 29 10.05 9.04 -6.13
C ARG A 29 10.94 9.42 -4.96
N ALA A 30 10.36 9.57 -3.76
CA ALA A 30 11.08 9.70 -2.51
C ALA A 30 10.28 9.03 -1.37
N PRO A 31 10.30 7.68 -1.28
CA PRO A 31 9.37 6.92 -0.46
C PRO A 31 9.32 7.37 0.99
N GLY A 32 8.12 7.69 1.47
CA GLY A 32 7.87 8.11 2.85
C GLY A 32 8.06 9.59 3.12
N SER A 33 8.65 10.35 2.19
CA SER A 33 8.93 11.76 2.40
C SER A 33 7.72 12.68 2.13
N ALA A 34 6.76 12.20 1.33
CA ALA A 34 5.58 12.99 1.00
C ALA A 34 4.79 13.30 2.28
N PRO A 35 4.39 14.57 2.50
CA PRO A 35 3.55 14.93 3.62
C PRO A 35 2.17 14.29 3.47
N VAL A 36 1.54 13.97 4.59
CA VAL A 36 0.18 13.43 4.61
C VAL A 36 -0.74 14.38 5.37
N LEU A 37 -2.03 14.31 5.05
CA LEU A 37 -3.06 15.06 5.74
C LEU A 37 -3.62 14.18 6.87
N GLY A 38 -3.64 14.72 8.08
CA GLY A 38 -4.14 14.02 9.27
C GLY A 38 -3.09 13.14 9.97
N SER A 39 -3.57 12.13 10.67
CA SER A 39 -2.83 11.26 11.59
C SER A 39 -1.95 10.21 10.92
N GLY A 40 -2.13 9.95 9.63
CA GLY A 40 -1.54 8.80 8.95
C GLY A 40 -2.47 7.57 8.84
N CYS A 41 -3.73 7.72 9.28
CA CYS A 41 -4.80 6.71 9.13
C CYS A 41 -5.74 6.96 7.93
N GLY A 42 -5.30 7.79 7.00
CA GLY A 42 -6.10 8.21 5.84
C GLY A 42 -7.02 9.39 6.15
N ALA A 43 -7.41 10.08 5.09
CA ALA A 43 -8.33 11.20 5.14
C ALA A 43 -9.49 10.99 4.18
N GLY A 44 -10.70 11.33 4.61
CA GLY A 44 -11.91 11.21 3.81
C GLY A 44 -11.75 11.84 2.43
N GLY A 45 -11.84 11.03 1.37
CA GLY A 45 -11.68 11.52 -0.01
C GLY A 45 -10.31 12.12 -0.34
N GLY A 46 -9.26 11.76 0.40
CA GLY A 46 -7.88 12.17 0.17
C GLY A 46 -7.45 13.47 0.86
N GLY A 47 -8.36 14.21 1.49
CA GLY A 47 -8.05 15.48 2.13
C GLY A 47 -9.25 16.43 2.19
N PRO A 48 -9.10 17.67 2.70
CA PRO A 48 -10.21 18.62 2.82
C PRO A 48 -10.67 19.16 1.45
N THR A 49 -9.80 19.12 0.43
CA THR A 49 -10.09 19.57 -0.92
C THR A 49 -10.50 18.38 -1.78
N ALA A 50 -11.68 18.47 -2.41
CA ALA A 50 -12.16 17.48 -3.35
C ALA A 50 -11.54 17.68 -4.74
N TYR A 51 -11.36 16.58 -5.48
CA TYR A 51 -10.91 16.56 -6.87
C TYR A 51 -11.73 15.51 -7.65
N ALA A 52 -11.89 15.67 -8.96
CA ALA A 52 -12.67 14.74 -9.79
C ALA A 52 -12.18 13.28 -9.74
N ASN A 53 -10.86 13.08 -9.73
CA ASN A 53 -10.21 11.77 -9.53
C ASN A 53 -9.78 11.53 -8.08
N GLY A 54 -10.27 12.34 -7.15
CA GLY A 54 -10.14 12.11 -5.72
C GLY A 54 -11.11 11.04 -5.25
N GLY A 55 -10.77 10.37 -4.15
CA GLY A 55 -11.70 9.46 -3.50
C GLY A 55 -12.95 10.21 -3.01
N TYR A 56 -14.08 9.51 -2.91
CA TYR A 56 -15.27 10.02 -2.24
C TYR A 56 -15.82 8.93 -1.32
N ILE A 57 -16.07 9.30 -0.06
CA ILE A 57 -16.57 8.38 0.95
C ILE A 57 -17.96 8.85 1.39
N LYS A 58 -18.97 7.98 1.24
CA LYS A 58 -20.36 8.31 1.63
C LYS A 58 -20.55 8.34 3.14
N SER A 59 -19.78 7.53 3.88
CA SER A 59 -19.93 7.32 5.32
C SER A 59 -19.19 8.35 6.17
N ALA A 60 -18.41 9.25 5.56
CA ALA A 60 -17.62 10.25 6.27
C ALA A 60 -17.51 11.55 5.47
N PRO A 61 -17.43 12.72 6.12
CA PRO A 61 -17.13 13.98 5.45
C PRO A 61 -15.77 13.95 4.73
N GLN A 62 -15.64 14.77 3.68
CA GLN A 62 -14.37 15.09 3.02
C GLN A 62 -13.35 15.59 4.07
N GLY A 63 -12.14 15.05 4.03
CA GLY A 63 -11.05 15.35 4.95
C GLY A 63 -11.16 14.74 6.34
N LYS A 64 -12.20 13.94 6.65
CA LYS A 64 -12.30 13.30 7.97
C LYS A 64 -11.12 12.35 8.20
N ASP A 65 -10.40 12.58 9.29
CA ASP A 65 -9.28 11.73 9.70
C ASP A 65 -9.75 10.33 10.11
N GLY A 66 -9.08 9.30 9.61
CA GLY A 66 -9.35 7.90 9.94
C GLY A 66 -9.14 7.58 11.42
N ALA A 67 -8.21 8.23 12.12
CA ALA A 67 -7.99 8.01 13.55
C ALA A 67 -9.15 8.53 14.41
N ALA A 68 -10.03 9.38 13.85
CA ALA A 68 -11.25 9.86 14.51
C ALA A 68 -12.47 8.97 14.24
N LEU A 69 -12.28 7.81 13.61
CA LEU A 69 -13.33 6.79 13.49
C LEU A 69 -13.46 5.99 14.79
N PRO A 70 -14.64 5.45 15.12
CA PRO A 70 -14.80 4.58 16.27
C PRO A 70 -13.88 3.37 16.15
N ALA A 71 -13.15 3.05 17.23
CA ALA A 71 -12.37 1.83 17.33
C ALA A 71 -13.25 0.59 17.15
N VAL A 72 -12.70 -0.44 16.53
CA VAL A 72 -13.32 -1.77 16.41
C VAL A 72 -12.61 -2.79 17.28
N GLU A 73 -13.12 -4.02 17.32
CA GLU A 73 -12.46 -5.12 18.02
C GLU A 73 -11.05 -5.34 17.43
N PRO A 74 -9.98 -5.21 18.23
CA PRO A 74 -8.63 -5.30 17.72
C PRO A 74 -8.25 -6.75 17.43
N VAL A 75 -7.29 -6.93 16.52
CA VAL A 75 -6.54 -8.19 16.45
C VAL A 75 -5.47 -8.22 17.56
N GLU A 76 -5.32 -9.37 18.22
CA GLU A 76 -4.33 -9.59 19.27
C GLU A 76 -3.02 -10.11 18.69
N TRP A 77 -1.91 -9.46 19.02
CA TRP A 77 -0.56 -9.87 18.66
C TRP A 77 0.37 -9.86 19.88
N THR A 78 1.50 -10.55 19.79
CA THR A 78 2.55 -10.52 20.82
C THR A 78 3.77 -9.76 20.30
N ALA A 79 4.36 -8.88 21.11
CA ALA A 79 5.60 -8.20 20.75
C ALA A 79 6.70 -9.22 20.38
N GLY A 80 7.39 -8.98 19.26
CA GLY A 80 8.39 -9.90 18.71
C GLY A 80 7.88 -10.91 17.68
N ASP A 81 6.56 -11.10 17.57
CA ASP A 81 5.98 -12.04 16.60
C ASP A 81 6.22 -11.62 15.15
N VAL A 82 6.13 -12.62 14.27
CA VAL A 82 5.92 -12.40 12.84
C VAL A 82 4.43 -12.58 12.57
N VAL A 83 3.79 -11.54 12.05
CA VAL A 83 2.35 -11.49 11.81
C VAL A 83 2.06 -11.28 10.33
N GLU A 84 0.91 -11.76 9.90
CA GLU A 84 0.42 -11.58 8.54
C GLU A 84 -0.37 -10.28 8.41
N VAL A 85 -0.10 -9.53 7.36
CA VAL A 85 -0.80 -8.30 6.98
C VAL A 85 -1.09 -8.34 5.49
N GLY A 86 -2.07 -7.56 5.03
CA GLY A 86 -2.37 -7.53 3.61
C GLY A 86 -3.23 -6.36 3.21
N PHE A 87 -3.31 -6.13 1.91
CA PHE A 87 -4.11 -5.07 1.30
C PHE A 87 -4.70 -5.55 -0.02
N ALA A 88 -5.81 -4.92 -0.41
CA ALA A 88 -6.46 -5.14 -1.68
C ALA A 88 -6.42 -3.84 -2.48
N ILE A 89 -6.27 -3.96 -3.80
CA ILE A 89 -6.13 -2.83 -4.72
C ILE A 89 -7.35 -2.79 -5.63
N ALA A 90 -7.88 -1.58 -5.83
CA ALA A 90 -9.00 -1.32 -6.75
C ALA A 90 -8.61 -0.39 -7.90
N ALA A 91 -7.57 0.42 -7.68
CA ALA A 91 -6.91 1.30 -8.65
C ALA A 91 -5.41 1.29 -8.29
N ASN A 92 -4.62 0.63 -9.11
CA ASN A 92 -3.18 0.43 -9.03
C ASN A 92 -2.46 1.59 -9.71
N HIS A 93 -2.01 2.54 -8.90
CA HIS A 93 -1.19 3.67 -9.30
C HIS A 93 0.31 3.39 -9.23
N GLY A 94 0.68 2.10 -9.15
CA GLY A 94 2.03 1.65 -8.85
C GLY A 94 2.57 2.28 -7.57
N GLY A 95 3.88 2.29 -7.44
CA GLY A 95 4.61 2.89 -6.34
C GLY A 95 5.06 1.84 -5.34
N GLY A 96 4.90 2.13 -4.05
CA GLY A 96 5.28 1.18 -3.01
C GLY A 96 4.82 1.56 -1.62
N TYR A 97 4.85 0.58 -0.73
CA TYR A 97 4.13 0.61 0.53
C TYR A 97 4.98 0.16 1.73
N GLN A 98 4.49 0.52 2.92
CA GLN A 98 5.10 0.16 4.21
C GLN A 98 4.02 0.03 5.29
N TYR A 99 4.26 -0.88 6.24
CA TYR A 99 3.44 -1.06 7.45
C TYR A 99 4.11 -0.44 8.67
N ARG A 100 3.33 0.19 9.55
CA ARG A 100 3.81 0.90 10.74
C ARG A 100 2.81 0.81 11.87
N VAL A 101 3.27 0.94 13.11
CA VAL A 101 2.36 1.03 14.27
C VAL A 101 2.57 2.31 15.05
N CYS A 102 1.49 2.81 15.63
CA CYS A 102 1.53 3.91 16.60
C CYS A 102 0.65 3.56 17.80
N ARG A 103 1.16 3.81 19.00
CA ARG A 103 0.44 3.52 20.25
C ARG A 103 -0.73 4.49 20.42
N VAL A 104 -1.86 3.97 20.84
CA VAL A 104 -3.03 4.74 21.29
C VAL A 104 -2.92 4.98 22.80
N GLY A 105 -3.45 6.10 23.30
CA GLY A 105 -3.51 6.39 24.73
C GLY A 105 -4.16 5.27 25.53
N ASP A 106 -3.73 5.10 26.79
CA ASP A 106 -4.28 4.05 27.67
C ASP A 106 -5.77 4.27 28.00
N ASP A 107 -6.23 5.51 27.91
CA ASP A 107 -7.64 5.93 27.96
C ASP A 107 -8.41 5.67 26.65
N GLY A 108 -7.72 5.25 25.59
CA GLY A 108 -8.29 5.03 24.26
C GLY A 108 -8.26 6.27 23.36
N ASP A 109 -7.67 7.38 23.80
CA ASP A 109 -7.53 8.58 22.98
C ASP A 109 -6.44 8.38 21.91
N ALA A 110 -6.81 8.62 20.65
CA ALA A 110 -5.92 8.54 19.49
C ALA A 110 -5.35 9.92 19.10
N SER A 111 -5.52 10.95 19.92
CA SER A 111 -5.03 12.32 19.65
C SER A 111 -3.51 12.42 19.44
N ASP A 112 -2.73 11.53 20.08
CA ASP A 112 -1.28 11.45 19.90
C ASP A 112 -0.86 10.62 18.66
N VAL A 113 -1.81 9.97 17.98
CA VAL A 113 -1.54 9.24 16.74
C VAL A 113 -1.32 10.25 15.61
N THR A 114 -0.10 10.23 15.06
CA THR A 114 0.35 11.12 14.00
C THR A 114 1.24 10.37 13.01
N GLU A 115 1.43 10.91 11.81
CA GLU A 115 2.37 10.34 10.84
C GLU A 115 3.79 10.27 11.43
N ALA A 116 4.18 11.28 12.20
CA ALA A 116 5.45 11.29 12.93
C ALA A 116 5.53 10.16 13.98
N CYS A 117 4.40 9.74 14.56
CA CYS A 117 4.35 8.56 15.42
C CYS A 117 4.57 7.26 14.65
N PHE A 118 3.87 7.08 13.53
CA PHE A 118 4.07 5.92 12.66
C PHE A 118 5.49 5.82 12.11
N GLN A 119 6.11 6.96 11.77
CA GLN A 119 7.51 7.02 11.31
C GLN A 119 8.54 6.62 12.38
N ARG A 120 8.17 6.54 13.66
CA ARG A 120 9.05 6.01 14.70
C ARG A 120 9.07 4.48 14.74
N THR A 121 8.01 3.84 14.23
CA THR A 121 7.84 2.39 14.34
C THR A 121 7.35 1.73 13.04
N PRO A 122 8.10 1.83 11.93
CA PRO A 122 7.87 0.92 10.81
C PRO A 122 8.12 -0.53 11.20
N LEU A 123 7.28 -1.42 10.69
CA LEU A 123 7.40 -2.86 10.89
C LEU A 123 8.29 -3.44 9.77
N PRO A 124 9.44 -4.05 10.09
CA PRO A 124 10.25 -4.71 9.08
C PRO A 124 9.49 -5.88 8.47
N PHE A 125 9.58 -6.03 7.15
CA PHE A 125 9.12 -7.25 6.49
C PHE A 125 9.91 -8.47 6.98
N ALA A 126 9.22 -9.60 7.14
CA ALA A 126 9.82 -10.87 7.52
C ALA A 126 10.06 -11.70 6.25
N GLY A 127 11.32 -12.04 5.99
CA GLY A 127 11.71 -12.76 4.77
C GLY A 127 11.73 -11.86 3.54
N THR A 128 11.86 -12.46 2.36
CA THR A 128 12.05 -11.77 1.07
C THR A 128 10.90 -12.04 0.09
N THR A 129 9.79 -12.60 0.57
CA THR A 129 8.64 -12.98 -0.24
C THR A 129 7.37 -12.34 0.27
N SER A 130 6.44 -12.20 -0.66
CA SER A 130 5.03 -11.87 -0.43
C SER A 130 4.18 -12.93 -1.12
N ALA A 131 2.88 -12.85 -0.96
CA ALA A 131 1.95 -13.73 -1.66
C ALA A 131 0.75 -12.96 -2.24
N ILE A 132 0.26 -13.44 -3.38
CA ILE A 132 -1.11 -13.19 -3.81
C ILE A 132 -1.99 -14.23 -3.13
N ALA A 133 -3.06 -13.79 -2.45
CA ALA A 133 -3.97 -14.65 -1.72
C ALA A 133 -5.42 -14.47 -2.18
N TRP A 134 -6.09 -15.59 -2.48
CA TRP A 134 -7.48 -15.62 -2.92
C TRP A 134 -8.43 -16.05 -1.77
N PRO A 135 -9.72 -15.67 -1.83
CA PRO A 135 -10.73 -16.04 -0.83
C PRO A 135 -10.94 -17.54 -0.63
N ASP A 136 -10.61 -18.37 -1.62
CA ASP A 136 -10.65 -19.84 -1.52
C ASP A 136 -9.48 -20.43 -0.69
N GLY A 137 -8.55 -19.58 -0.26
CA GLY A 137 -7.36 -19.94 0.49
C GLY A 137 -6.19 -20.39 -0.38
N THR A 138 -6.30 -20.30 -1.71
CA THR A 138 -5.17 -20.45 -2.64
C THR A 138 -4.19 -19.29 -2.44
N ARG A 139 -2.90 -19.60 -2.54
CA ARG A 139 -1.82 -18.62 -2.41
C ARG A 139 -0.73 -18.85 -3.44
N LYS A 140 -0.16 -17.76 -3.94
CA LYS A 140 0.98 -17.77 -4.84
C LYS A 140 2.05 -16.85 -4.30
N GLU A 141 3.14 -17.44 -3.82
CA GLU A 141 4.30 -16.69 -3.36
C GLU A 141 5.13 -16.15 -4.53
N PHE A 142 5.73 -14.98 -4.32
CA PHE A 142 6.65 -14.33 -5.25
C PHE A 142 7.75 -13.59 -4.48
N ALA A 143 8.86 -13.29 -5.15
CA ALA A 143 9.94 -12.51 -4.57
C ALA A 143 9.54 -11.03 -4.48
N ARG A 144 9.55 -10.46 -3.26
CA ARG A 144 9.23 -9.04 -3.04
C ARG A 144 10.41 -8.16 -3.45
N TYR A 145 10.13 -7.01 -4.05
CA TYR A 145 11.15 -6.02 -4.38
C TYR A 145 11.26 -4.99 -3.25
N ASP A 146 12.25 -5.17 -2.37
CA ASP A 146 12.48 -4.31 -1.21
C ASP A 146 13.42 -3.13 -1.56
N VAL A 147 13.03 -1.93 -1.16
CA VAL A 147 13.74 -0.66 -1.36
C VAL A 147 14.19 -0.12 -0.01
N THR A 148 15.51 0.01 0.17
CA THR A 148 16.12 0.55 1.40
C THR A 148 16.90 1.84 1.16
N GLU A 149 17.21 2.16 -0.09
CA GLU A 149 17.92 3.37 -0.47
C GLU A 149 16.95 4.53 -0.69
N GLY A 150 17.31 5.72 -0.23
CA GLY A 150 16.52 6.93 -0.46
C GLY A 150 15.17 7.01 0.26
N VAL A 151 14.86 6.06 1.14
CA VAL A 151 13.58 5.96 1.84
C VAL A 151 13.55 6.74 3.16
N THR A 152 12.34 7.08 3.60
CA THR A 152 12.04 7.69 4.89
C THR A 152 11.03 6.83 5.67
N PRO A 153 11.26 6.56 6.97
CA PRO A 153 12.50 6.82 7.71
C PRO A 153 13.66 5.95 7.22
N LYS A 154 14.90 6.45 7.37
CA LYS A 154 16.11 5.71 7.01
C LYS A 154 16.28 4.46 7.88
N GLY A 155 16.88 3.41 7.31
CA GLY A 155 17.14 2.15 8.01
C GLY A 155 15.99 1.13 7.96
N PHE A 156 14.88 1.50 7.33
CA PHE A 156 13.75 0.61 7.08
C PHE A 156 13.61 0.33 5.58
N ALA A 157 12.83 -0.70 5.24
CA ALA A 157 12.51 -1.04 3.87
C ALA A 157 11.09 -0.58 3.51
N TRP A 158 10.91 -0.25 2.24
CA TRP A 158 9.62 -0.17 1.56
C TRP A 158 9.52 -1.29 0.54
N ALA A 159 8.31 -1.78 0.29
CA ALA A 159 8.06 -2.75 -0.77
C ALA A 159 7.55 -2.03 -2.00
N ARG A 160 8.07 -2.33 -3.19
CA ARG A 160 7.40 -1.89 -4.44
C ARG A 160 6.07 -2.63 -4.55
N ASP A 161 5.03 -1.93 -5.01
CA ASP A 161 3.78 -2.58 -5.42
C ASP A 161 4.12 -3.73 -6.39
N PRO A 162 3.72 -4.97 -6.09
CA PRO A 162 4.09 -6.11 -6.91
C PRO A 162 3.30 -6.20 -8.21
N VAL A 163 2.24 -5.41 -8.40
CA VAL A 163 1.36 -5.52 -9.57
C VAL A 163 1.79 -4.52 -10.63
N PRO A 164 2.35 -4.96 -11.77
CA PRO A 164 2.81 -4.02 -12.79
C PRO A 164 1.64 -3.38 -13.53
N GLY A 165 1.75 -2.08 -13.81
CA GLY A 165 0.89 -1.43 -14.80
C GLY A 165 1.16 -1.93 -16.23
N CYS A 166 0.30 -1.54 -17.17
CA CYS A 166 0.45 -1.94 -18.58
C CYS A 166 1.41 -1.01 -19.33
N THR A 167 1.91 -1.50 -20.47
CA THR A 167 2.73 -0.72 -21.41
C THR A 167 1.91 -0.31 -22.64
N THR A 168 0.71 0.25 -22.43
CA THR A 168 -0.24 0.55 -23.51
C THR A 168 0.24 1.72 -24.39
N CYS A 169 0.76 2.80 -23.78
CA CYS A 169 1.40 3.91 -24.49
C CYS A 169 2.39 4.69 -23.62
N ASP A 170 3.19 5.56 -24.24
CA ASP A 170 3.97 6.57 -23.52
C ASP A 170 3.05 7.73 -23.11
N PRO A 171 2.88 8.04 -21.81
CA PRO A 171 1.89 9.01 -21.37
C PRO A 171 2.28 10.44 -21.75
N TYR A 172 3.58 10.77 -21.81
CA TYR A 172 4.00 12.12 -22.22
C TYR A 172 3.68 12.39 -23.68
N SER A 173 4.04 11.47 -24.58
CA SER A 173 3.78 11.61 -26.01
C SER A 173 2.29 11.58 -26.35
N SER A 174 1.49 10.85 -25.55
CA SER A 174 0.06 10.66 -25.81
C SER A 174 -0.82 11.74 -25.18
N CYS A 175 -0.47 12.19 -23.97
CA CYS A 175 -1.30 13.07 -23.15
C CYS A 175 -0.70 14.48 -22.99
N GLY A 176 0.59 14.64 -23.25
CA GLY A 176 1.31 15.91 -23.12
C GLY A 176 1.81 16.18 -21.69
N ALA A 177 2.28 17.41 -21.48
CA ALA A 177 2.86 17.84 -20.21
C ALA A 177 1.82 17.91 -19.07
N PRO A 178 2.23 17.70 -17.80
CA PRO A 178 1.34 17.76 -16.65
C PRO A 178 0.59 19.09 -16.54
N LEU A 179 -0.70 19.00 -16.23
CA LEU A 179 -1.57 20.16 -15.95
C LEU A 179 -1.74 20.37 -14.44
N PRO A 180 -1.94 21.61 -13.97
CA PRO A 180 -2.22 21.87 -12.56
C PRO A 180 -3.59 21.31 -12.15
N PRO A 181 -3.73 20.77 -10.92
CA PRO A 181 -4.98 20.17 -10.47
C PRO A 181 -6.10 21.19 -10.30
N VAL A 182 -7.31 20.83 -10.72
CA VAL A 182 -8.51 21.66 -10.62
C VAL A 182 -9.39 21.18 -9.46
N PRO A 183 -9.58 21.98 -8.39
CA PRO A 183 -10.43 21.60 -7.27
C PRO A 183 -11.90 21.42 -7.64
N GLY A 184 -12.55 20.51 -6.93
CA GLY A 184 -13.97 20.17 -7.08
C GLY A 184 -14.19 18.91 -7.91
N PHE A 185 -15.39 18.35 -7.80
CA PHE A 185 -15.86 17.23 -8.63
C PHE A 185 -16.31 17.75 -10.01
N VAL A 186 -15.39 18.36 -10.75
CA VAL A 186 -15.66 19.03 -12.02
C VAL A 186 -14.85 18.42 -13.16
N LYS A 187 -15.46 18.34 -14.35
CA LYS A 187 -14.74 18.05 -15.59
C LYS A 187 -13.85 19.24 -15.95
N SER A 188 -12.61 18.94 -16.36
CA SER A 188 -11.59 19.94 -16.70
C SER A 188 -10.50 19.31 -17.56
N ASP A 189 -9.69 20.14 -18.21
CA ASP A 189 -8.53 19.68 -18.99
C ASP A 189 -7.56 18.83 -18.14
N TRP A 190 -7.41 19.17 -16.84
CA TRP A 190 -6.63 18.35 -15.91
C TRP A 190 -7.25 16.97 -15.68
N ASP A 191 -8.57 16.89 -15.50
CA ASP A 191 -9.27 15.62 -15.35
C ASP A 191 -9.12 14.74 -16.60
N ASP A 192 -9.23 15.35 -17.79
CA ASP A 192 -9.04 14.64 -19.05
C ASP A 192 -7.59 14.18 -19.23
N TRP A 193 -6.60 15.00 -18.83
CA TRP A 193 -5.19 14.64 -18.84
C TRP A 193 -4.88 13.45 -17.92
N VAL A 194 -5.35 13.47 -16.67
CA VAL A 194 -5.16 12.34 -15.73
C VAL A 194 -5.79 11.06 -16.27
N ASN A 195 -7.00 11.17 -16.84
CA ASN A 195 -7.66 10.01 -17.45
C ASN A 195 -6.90 9.47 -18.67
N CYS A 196 -6.28 10.35 -19.48
CA CYS A 196 -5.42 9.93 -20.58
C CYS A 196 -4.21 9.14 -20.07
N CYS A 197 -3.50 9.64 -19.06
CA CYS A 197 -2.35 8.97 -18.47
C CYS A 197 -2.73 7.58 -17.94
N ALA A 198 -3.82 7.49 -17.16
CA ALA A 198 -4.33 6.22 -16.67
C ALA A 198 -4.68 5.23 -17.80
N MET A 199 -5.15 5.72 -18.95
CA MET A 199 -5.39 4.84 -20.10
C MET A 199 -4.09 4.30 -20.71
N CYS A 200 -3.00 5.09 -20.73
CA CYS A 200 -1.68 4.59 -21.13
C CYS A 200 -1.10 3.58 -20.15
N ASP A 201 -1.40 3.72 -18.86
CA ASP A 201 -0.97 2.79 -17.81
C ASP A 201 -1.92 1.56 -17.68
N GLY A 202 -2.92 1.46 -18.56
CA GLY A 202 -3.73 0.25 -18.76
C GLY A 202 -5.12 0.29 -18.15
N ALA A 203 -5.65 1.44 -17.74
CA ALA A 203 -6.96 1.54 -17.10
C ALA A 203 -8.14 1.09 -17.99
N GLY A 204 -8.00 1.19 -19.31
CA GLY A 204 -8.99 0.67 -20.27
C GLY A 204 -8.84 -0.83 -20.48
N GLU A 205 -7.61 -1.25 -20.76
CA GLU A 205 -7.23 -2.62 -21.08
C GLU A 205 -7.48 -3.57 -19.90
N SER A 206 -6.90 -3.26 -18.74
CA SER A 206 -7.04 -4.07 -17.52
C SER A 206 -8.48 -4.18 -17.01
N LYS A 207 -9.35 -3.20 -17.36
CA LYS A 207 -10.78 -3.28 -17.05
C LYS A 207 -11.49 -4.33 -17.92
N GLY A 208 -11.10 -4.48 -19.18
CA GLY A 208 -11.67 -5.46 -20.10
C GLY A 208 -11.19 -6.90 -19.82
N SER A 209 -9.97 -7.05 -19.34
CA SER A 209 -9.28 -8.33 -19.11
C SER A 209 -9.27 -8.79 -17.64
N THR A 210 -10.03 -8.15 -16.75
CA THR A 210 -10.11 -8.46 -15.31
C THR A 210 -8.80 -8.34 -14.53
N GLY A 211 -7.92 -7.41 -14.91
CA GLY A 211 -6.63 -7.19 -14.23
C GLY A 211 -5.47 -7.94 -14.86
N ALA A 212 -5.36 -7.92 -16.19
CA ALA A 212 -4.19 -8.39 -16.91
C ALA A 212 -3.81 -7.44 -18.07
N CYS A 213 -2.52 -7.29 -18.35
CA CYS A 213 -2.02 -6.51 -19.48
C CYS A 213 -1.71 -7.42 -20.68
N GLU A 214 -2.50 -7.29 -21.74
CA GLU A 214 -2.28 -7.90 -23.05
C GLU A 214 -1.14 -7.21 -23.82
N SER A 215 -0.94 -5.91 -23.60
CA SER A 215 0.07 -5.07 -24.26
C SER A 215 1.47 -5.18 -23.65
N GLY A 216 1.63 -6.02 -22.61
CA GLY A 216 2.86 -6.15 -21.84
C GLY A 216 2.84 -5.33 -20.54
N THR A 217 3.84 -5.57 -19.70
CA THR A 217 3.90 -5.05 -18.33
C THR A 217 5.16 -4.21 -18.10
N GLN A 218 5.07 -3.21 -17.21
CA GLN A 218 6.20 -2.35 -16.84
C GLN A 218 7.35 -3.13 -16.17
N PHE A 219 7.03 -4.24 -15.51
CA PHE A 219 7.96 -5.21 -14.92
C PHE A 219 7.29 -6.59 -14.84
N PRO A 220 8.03 -7.68 -14.55
CA PRO A 220 7.45 -9.02 -14.51
C PRO A 220 6.31 -9.16 -13.49
N GLU A 221 5.25 -9.88 -13.88
CA GLU A 221 4.12 -10.18 -13.00
C GLU A 221 4.54 -11.05 -11.80
N PRO A 222 3.91 -10.88 -10.62
CA PRO A 222 4.16 -11.74 -9.46
C PRO A 222 3.58 -13.14 -9.66
N ALA A 223 2.56 -13.26 -10.50
CA ALA A 223 1.99 -14.50 -10.98
C ALA A 223 1.33 -14.25 -12.35
N GLU A 224 1.18 -15.30 -13.16
CA GLU A 224 0.55 -15.21 -14.48
C GLU A 224 -0.83 -14.54 -14.40
N GLY A 225 -1.01 -13.48 -15.18
CA GLY A 225 -2.26 -12.73 -15.28
C GLY A 225 -2.53 -11.81 -14.10
N ILE A 226 -1.51 -11.46 -13.29
CA ILE A 226 -1.61 -10.48 -12.21
C ILE A 226 -0.91 -9.19 -12.64
N SER A 227 -1.66 -8.31 -13.29
CA SER A 227 -1.16 -7.01 -13.77
C SER A 227 -2.26 -5.97 -14.00
N GLY A 228 -1.88 -4.78 -14.42
CA GLY A 228 -2.77 -3.72 -14.86
C GLY A 228 -3.15 -2.71 -13.78
N PHE A 229 -3.85 -1.68 -14.24
CA PHE A 229 -4.27 -0.54 -13.44
C PHE A 229 -5.45 -0.89 -12.52
N GLY A 230 -6.45 -1.64 -13.00
CA GLY A 230 -7.63 -1.93 -12.17
C GLY A 230 -8.60 -0.74 -12.03
N LYS A 231 -9.85 -0.96 -12.45
CA LYS A 231 -11.01 -0.09 -12.19
C LYS A 231 -12.14 -0.89 -11.53
N SER A 232 -11.75 -1.94 -10.82
CA SER A 232 -12.59 -2.93 -10.14
C SER A 232 -11.75 -3.58 -9.05
N VAL A 233 -12.37 -3.89 -7.91
CA VAL A 233 -11.68 -4.57 -6.80
C VAL A 233 -11.29 -5.97 -7.25
N TRP A 234 -10.01 -6.30 -7.20
CA TRP A 234 -9.55 -7.64 -7.57
C TRP A 234 -10.01 -8.68 -6.55
N PRO A 235 -10.24 -9.94 -6.98
CA PRO A 235 -10.74 -11.01 -6.11
C PRO A 235 -9.60 -11.66 -5.30
N TRP A 236 -8.54 -10.91 -5.00
CA TRP A 236 -7.36 -11.36 -4.27
C TRP A 236 -6.68 -10.16 -3.60
N SER A 237 -5.81 -10.46 -2.64
CA SER A 237 -5.04 -9.48 -1.88
C SER A 237 -3.55 -9.75 -2.01
N VAL A 238 -2.75 -8.70 -1.87
CA VAL A 238 -1.31 -8.83 -1.59
C VAL A 238 -1.16 -9.04 -0.09
N VAL A 239 -0.37 -10.05 0.27
CA VAL A 239 -0.14 -10.47 1.66
C VAL A 239 1.35 -10.51 1.96
N ASP A 240 1.70 -9.95 3.10
CA ASP A 240 3.06 -9.89 3.63
C ASP A 240 3.13 -10.48 5.02
N SER A 241 4.34 -10.88 5.41
CA SER A 241 4.69 -11.13 6.81
C SER A 241 5.53 -9.97 7.31
N VAL A 242 5.20 -9.43 8.49
CA VAL A 242 5.94 -8.33 9.13
C VAL A 242 6.32 -8.71 10.56
N ARG A 243 7.42 -8.17 11.07
CA ARG A 243 7.92 -8.45 12.41
C ARG A 243 7.60 -7.31 13.36
N LEU A 244 6.98 -7.62 14.50
CA LEU A 244 6.81 -6.68 15.59
C LEU A 244 8.13 -6.50 16.35
N PRO A 245 8.56 -5.26 16.68
CA PRO A 245 9.65 -5.04 17.62
C PRO A 245 9.35 -5.70 18.97
N LYS A 246 10.38 -6.32 19.58
CA LYS A 246 10.25 -7.08 20.83
C LYS A 246 10.02 -6.19 22.05
N ASP A 247 10.43 -4.94 21.95
CA ASP A 247 10.40 -3.92 22.99
C ASP A 247 9.16 -3.03 22.89
N LEU A 248 8.19 -3.36 22.01
CA LEU A 248 6.92 -2.67 21.99
C LEU A 248 6.21 -2.81 23.34
N PRO A 249 5.85 -1.69 24.00
CA PRO A 249 5.04 -1.73 25.20
C PRO A 249 3.70 -2.42 24.94
N GLU A 250 3.18 -3.12 25.92
CA GLU A 250 1.82 -3.63 25.83
C GLU A 250 0.80 -2.47 25.71
N GLY A 251 -0.27 -2.71 24.96
CA GLY A 251 -1.34 -1.73 24.80
C GLY A 251 -2.07 -1.79 23.47
N ARG A 252 -2.88 -0.77 23.23
CA ARG A 252 -3.59 -0.55 21.96
C ARG A 252 -2.71 0.24 21.00
N TYR A 253 -2.77 -0.14 19.74
CA TYR A 253 -2.07 0.50 18.64
C TYR A 253 -3.00 0.62 17.45
N LEU A 254 -2.72 1.58 16.58
CA LEU A 254 -3.18 1.54 15.20
C LEU A 254 -2.05 0.98 14.34
N LEU A 255 -2.39 0.07 13.44
CA LEU A 255 -1.54 -0.37 12.33
C LEU A 255 -1.86 0.49 11.11
N SER A 256 -0.90 1.28 10.64
CA SER A 256 -0.99 2.02 9.39
C SER A 256 -0.41 1.20 8.24
N TRP A 257 -1.18 1.05 7.16
CA TRP A 257 -0.66 0.76 5.83
C TRP A 257 -0.57 2.09 5.07
N ARG A 258 0.62 2.44 4.60
CA ARG A 258 0.85 3.61 3.75
C ARG A 258 1.37 3.16 2.40
N TRP A 259 0.78 3.70 1.34
CA TRP A 259 1.18 3.49 -0.04
C TRP A 259 1.46 4.83 -0.71
N ASP A 260 2.71 5.01 -1.13
CA ASP A 260 3.17 6.15 -1.89
C ASP A 260 3.07 5.80 -3.38
N CYS A 261 2.16 6.44 -4.11
CA CYS A 261 1.93 6.15 -5.52
C CYS A 261 3.02 6.73 -6.42
N GLU A 262 3.18 6.16 -7.62
CA GLU A 262 4.06 6.70 -8.65
C GLU A 262 3.31 7.37 -9.79
N GLU A 263 2.23 6.78 -10.28
CA GLU A 263 1.41 7.34 -11.37
C GLU A 263 0.67 8.63 -10.97
N SER A 264 0.50 8.85 -9.67
CA SER A 264 -0.25 9.99 -9.16
C SER A 264 0.45 10.64 -7.98
N THR A 265 0.14 11.92 -7.74
CA THR A 265 0.60 12.65 -6.56
C THR A 265 -0.28 12.32 -5.34
N GLN A 266 -0.49 11.03 -5.07
CA GLN A 266 -1.35 10.55 -4.00
C GLN A 266 -0.58 9.67 -3.02
N VAL A 267 -0.95 9.80 -1.74
CA VAL A 267 -0.58 8.86 -0.69
C VAL A 267 -1.87 8.23 -0.17
N TRP A 268 -1.98 6.91 -0.27
CA TRP A 268 -3.11 6.16 0.27
C TRP A 268 -2.73 5.60 1.63
N GLN A 269 -3.65 5.75 2.59
CA GLN A 269 -3.42 5.30 3.95
C GLN A 269 -4.68 4.63 4.50
N ASN A 270 -4.47 3.62 5.33
CA ASN A 270 -5.51 2.96 6.09
C ASN A 270 -4.98 2.60 7.48
N CYS A 271 -5.87 2.55 8.47
CA CYS A 271 -5.54 2.02 9.80
C CYS A 271 -6.45 0.86 10.20
N ALA A 272 -5.88 -0.05 11.00
CA ALA A 272 -6.60 -1.11 11.71
C ALA A 272 -6.27 -1.07 13.22
N ASP A 273 -7.26 -1.39 14.06
CA ASP A 273 -7.07 -1.55 15.50
C ASP A 273 -6.31 -2.83 15.81
N VAL A 274 -5.22 -2.72 16.56
CA VAL A 274 -4.42 -3.87 17.03
C VAL A 274 -4.11 -3.74 18.51
N ARG A 275 -4.07 -4.86 19.23
CA ARG A 275 -3.64 -4.91 20.62
C ARG A 275 -2.38 -5.77 20.69
N ILE A 276 -1.34 -5.21 21.31
CA ILE A 276 -0.05 -5.86 21.45
C ILE A 276 0.14 -6.25 22.91
N ALA A 277 0.31 -7.54 23.16
CA ALA A 277 0.72 -8.08 24.44
C ALA A 277 2.24 -8.05 24.58
N ALA A 278 2.73 -8.05 25.82
CA ALA A 278 4.16 -8.14 26.11
C ALA A 278 4.78 -9.42 25.53
N ALA A 279 6.04 -9.35 25.11
CA ALA A 279 6.77 -10.51 24.62
C ALA A 279 6.75 -11.64 25.66
N SER A 280 6.50 -12.88 25.23
CA SER A 280 6.56 -14.02 26.16
C SER A 280 8.00 -14.19 26.67
N GLU A 281 8.21 -14.04 27.99
CA GLU A 281 9.51 -14.31 28.61
C GLU A 281 9.82 -15.83 28.70
N ASP A 282 8.87 -16.69 28.33
CA ASP A 282 8.96 -18.14 28.49
C ASP A 282 9.24 -18.86 27.14
N PRO A 283 10.45 -19.42 26.94
CA PRO A 283 10.82 -20.14 25.72
C PRO A 283 9.92 -21.34 25.41
N THR A 284 9.25 -21.88 26.44
CA THR A 284 8.41 -23.07 26.35
C THR A 284 7.07 -22.78 25.68
N ALA A 285 6.56 -21.54 25.83
CA ALA A 285 5.32 -21.09 25.20
C ALA A 285 5.46 -20.88 23.68
N LEU A 286 6.65 -20.44 23.22
CA LEU A 286 6.96 -20.25 21.80
C LEU A 286 6.81 -21.57 20.99
N SER A 287 7.20 -22.70 21.59
CA SER A 287 7.08 -24.02 20.95
C SER A 287 5.63 -24.53 20.89
N ALA A 288 4.79 -24.13 21.85
CA ALA A 288 3.38 -24.54 21.90
C ALA A 288 2.52 -23.75 20.90
N LEU A 289 2.80 -22.45 20.73
CA LEU A 289 2.14 -21.59 19.75
C LEU A 289 2.46 -22.00 18.29
N ALA A 290 3.72 -22.35 18.01
CA ALA A 290 4.10 -22.87 16.69
C ALA A 290 3.45 -24.24 16.36
N ALA A 291 3.08 -25.02 17.37
CA ALA A 291 2.38 -26.30 17.22
C ALA A 291 0.85 -26.16 17.12
N ALA A 292 0.29 -25.04 17.57
CA ALA A 292 -1.15 -24.77 17.57
C ALA A 292 -1.69 -24.16 16.27
N VAL A 293 -0.81 -23.74 15.34
CA VAL A 293 -1.23 -23.39 13.97
C VAL A 293 -1.72 -24.67 13.28
N PRO A 294 -3.02 -24.77 12.91
CA PRO A 294 -3.53 -25.98 12.28
C PRO A 294 -2.85 -26.15 10.92
N ARG A 295 -1.99 -27.17 10.79
CA ARG A 295 -1.58 -27.67 9.48
C ARG A 295 -2.85 -28.13 8.77
N LYS A 296 -3.24 -27.46 7.67
CA LYS A 296 -4.34 -27.92 6.80
C LYS A 296 -4.13 -29.42 6.53
N ALA A 297 -5.08 -30.23 6.94
CA ALA A 297 -5.06 -31.66 6.68
C ALA A 297 -5.04 -31.87 5.17
N GLY A 298 -4.02 -32.58 4.68
CA GLY A 298 -3.96 -33.01 3.29
C GLY A 298 -5.18 -33.85 2.96
N VAL A 299 -5.87 -33.49 1.88
CA VAL A 299 -6.92 -34.30 1.29
C VAL A 299 -6.28 -35.63 0.88
N SER A 300 -6.69 -36.71 1.53
CA SER A 300 -6.35 -38.07 1.12
C SER A 300 -7.06 -38.37 -0.19
N ALA A 301 -6.30 -38.60 -1.26
CA ALA A 301 -6.80 -39.28 -2.43
C ALA A 301 -7.14 -40.74 -2.06
N GLY A 302 -8.35 -41.18 -2.38
CA GLY A 302 -8.75 -42.58 -2.27
C GLY A 302 -10.19 -42.81 -2.71
N GLY A 303 -10.35 -43.55 -3.83
CA GLY A 303 -11.63 -44.10 -4.31
C GLY A 303 -11.91 -43.79 -5.76
#